data_AF-A0A6B3G5L9-F1
#
_entry.id   AF-A0A6B3G5L9-F1
#
_cell.length_a   1.000
_cell.length_b   1.000
_cell.length_c   1.000
_cell.angle_alpha   90.00
_cell.angle_beta   90.00
_cell.angle_gamma   90.00
#
_symmetry.space_group_name_H-M   'P 1'
#
loop_
_entity.id
_entity.type
_entity.pdbx_description
1 polymer ?
#
loop_
_entity_poly.entity_id
_entity_poly.type
_entity_poly.pdbx_seq_one_letter_code
_entity_poly.pdbx_strand_id
1 'polypeptide(L)'
;DWDASAAEKGGYASFMLKEIADQPQAVADTLLGRVDGEGSLTLDEVRIPDVELREVDKVVIVACGTAFHAGMIAKYAIEHWTRLPCETELASEFRYR
;
A
#
# COMPACT_ATOMS: atom_id res chain seq x y z
N ASP A 1 -17.89 2.41 3.97
CA ASP A 1 -18.60 3.25 4.96
C ASP A 1 -17.62 3.83 5.95
N TRP A 2 -17.73 5.12 6.22
CA TRP A 2 -16.88 5.82 7.20
C TRP A 2 -17.68 5.99 8.48
N ASP A 3 -17.22 5.38 9.58
CA ASP A 3 -17.84 5.51 10.90
C ASP A 3 -17.16 6.64 11.68
N ALA A 4 -17.95 7.57 12.24
CA ALA A 4 -17.46 8.65 13.06
C ALA A 4 -16.66 8.16 14.28
N SER A 5 -16.94 6.95 14.76
CA SER A 5 -16.18 6.31 15.84
C SER A 5 -14.70 6.10 15.50
N ALA A 6 -14.37 5.93 14.21
CA ALA A 6 -12.99 5.77 13.75
C ALA A 6 -12.15 7.05 13.96
N ALA A 7 -12.81 8.21 14.00
CA ALA A 7 -12.21 9.52 14.25
C ALA A 7 -12.16 9.91 15.75
N GLU A 8 -12.63 9.04 16.65
CA GLU A 8 -12.54 9.25 18.09
C GLU A 8 -11.28 8.61 18.68
N LYS A 9 -10.83 9.12 19.83
CA LYS A 9 -9.67 8.54 20.55
C LYS A 9 -9.97 7.19 21.19
N GLY A 10 -11.23 6.77 21.31
CA GLY A 10 -11.60 5.45 21.83
C GLY A 10 -11.02 5.10 23.21
N GLY A 11 -10.75 6.11 24.06
CA GLY A 11 -10.14 5.92 25.39
C GLY A 11 -8.60 6.00 25.45
N TYR A 12 -7.90 6.16 24.32
CA TYR A 12 -6.45 6.36 24.29
C TYR A 12 -6.04 7.81 24.60
N ALA A 13 -4.83 7.99 25.14
CA ALA A 13 -4.30 9.31 25.49
C ALA A 13 -4.04 10.22 24.26
N SER A 14 -3.65 9.62 23.13
CA SER A 14 -3.42 10.32 21.86
C SER A 14 -3.90 9.47 20.67
N PHE A 15 -4.18 10.14 19.54
CA PHE A 15 -4.54 9.45 18.30
C PHE A 15 -3.41 8.55 17.80
N MET A 16 -2.15 8.98 17.91
CA MET A 16 -1.00 8.16 17.53
C MET A 16 -0.94 6.83 18.31
N LEU A 17 -1.24 6.85 19.61
CA LEU A 17 -1.27 5.61 20.40
C LEU A 17 -2.43 4.69 19.97
N LYS A 18 -3.61 5.27 19.70
CA LYS A 18 -4.75 4.54 19.13
C LYS A 18 -4.37 3.90 17.79
N GLU A 19 -3.85 4.70 16.85
CA GLU A 19 -3.48 4.24 15.50
C GLU A 19 -2.41 3.16 15.52
N ILE A 20 -1.45 3.22 16.45
CA ILE A 20 -0.47 2.14 16.66
C ILE A 20 -1.15 0.87 17.17
N ALA A 21 -2.07 0.99 18.13
CA ALA A 21 -2.81 -0.15 18.67
C ALA A 21 -3.79 -0.77 17.65
N ASP A 22 -4.34 0.04 16.75
CA ASP A 22 -5.30 -0.36 15.72
C ASP A 22 -4.63 -1.05 14.52
N GLN A 23 -3.29 -1.04 14.40
CA GLN A 23 -2.57 -1.62 13.24
C GLN A 23 -2.97 -3.06 12.91
N PRO A 24 -3.15 -4.00 13.87
CA PRO A 24 -3.55 -5.37 13.54
C PRO A 24 -4.89 -5.43 12.80
N GLN A 25 -5.87 -4.62 13.24
CA GLN A 25 -7.16 -4.54 12.57
C GLN A 25 -7.03 -3.84 11.21
N ALA A 26 -6.27 -2.73 11.13
CA ALA A 26 -6.04 -2.02 9.88
C ALA A 26 -5.38 -2.91 8.79
N VAL A 27 -4.46 -3.80 9.19
CA VAL A 27 -3.86 -4.80 8.29
C VAL A 27 -4.92 -5.83 7.86
N ALA A 28 -5.74 -6.34 8.78
CA ALA A 28 -6.81 -7.28 8.45
C ALA A 28 -7.83 -6.66 7.48
N ASP A 29 -8.25 -5.42 7.72
CA ASP A 29 -9.17 -4.67 6.87
C ASP A 29 -8.55 -4.40 5.48
N THR A 30 -7.23 -4.18 5.41
CA THR A 30 -6.51 -4.00 4.13
C THR A 30 -6.54 -5.28 3.28
N LEU A 31 -6.59 -6.46 3.90
CA LEU A 31 -6.65 -7.76 3.22
C LEU A 31 -8.09 -8.27 3.02
N LEU A 32 -9.06 -7.70 3.73
CA LEU A 32 -10.44 -8.14 3.74
C LEU A 32 -11.03 -8.11 2.32
N GLY A 33 -11.57 -9.25 1.89
CA GLY A 33 -12.13 -9.42 0.55
C GLY A 33 -11.09 -9.49 -0.58
N ARG A 34 -9.80 -9.35 -0.28
CA ARG A 34 -8.71 -9.42 -1.27
C ARG A 34 -7.95 -10.74 -1.23
N VAL A 35 -8.05 -11.52 -0.16
CA VAL A 35 -7.40 -12.84 -0.05
C VAL A 35 -8.46 -13.90 0.27
N ASP A 36 -8.50 -14.98 -0.50
CA ASP A 36 -9.41 -16.10 -0.25
C ASP A 36 -8.84 -17.13 0.74
N GLY A 37 -9.64 -18.15 1.08
CA GLY A 37 -9.24 -19.22 2.01
C GLY A 37 -8.12 -20.12 1.51
N GLU A 38 -7.79 -20.07 0.22
CA GLU A 38 -6.66 -20.79 -0.39
C GLU A 38 -5.41 -19.90 -0.52
N GLY A 39 -5.52 -18.62 -0.15
CA GLY A 39 -4.44 -17.63 -0.20
C GLY A 39 -4.29 -16.93 -1.55
N SER A 40 -5.27 -17.07 -2.46
CA SER A 40 -5.27 -16.35 -3.74
C SER A 40 -5.62 -14.88 -3.52
N LEU A 41 -4.91 -14.00 -4.22
CA LEU A 41 -5.13 -12.56 -4.17
C LEU A 41 -6.09 -12.14 -5.30
N THR A 42 -7.18 -11.46 -4.94
CA THR A 42 -8.10 -10.83 -5.87
C THR A 42 -8.09 -9.32 -5.65
N LEU A 43 -7.80 -8.56 -6.70
CA LEU A 43 -7.75 -7.09 -6.66
C LEU A 43 -8.89 -6.51 -7.52
N ASP A 44 -10.14 -6.71 -7.09
CA ASP A 44 -11.34 -6.34 -7.85
C ASP A 44 -11.45 -4.84 -8.21
N GLU A 45 -10.75 -3.99 -7.45
CA GLU A 45 -10.70 -2.54 -7.70
C GLU A 45 -9.69 -2.17 -8.80
N VAL A 46 -8.76 -3.07 -9.15
CA VAL A 46 -7.76 -2.86 -10.19
C VAL A 46 -8.36 -3.21 -11.55
N ARG A 47 -8.74 -2.17 -12.30
CA ARG A 47 -9.30 -2.29 -13.65
C ARG A 47 -8.23 -2.37 -14.73
N ILE A 48 -7.16 -3.12 -14.48
CA ILE A 48 -6.07 -3.35 -15.43
C ILE A 48 -6.13 -4.82 -15.84
N PRO A 49 -6.39 -5.13 -17.12
CA PRO A 49 -6.39 -6.51 -17.60
C PRO A 49 -5.02 -7.17 -17.38
N ASP A 50 -4.99 -8.46 -17.04
CA ASP A 50 -3.73 -9.19 -16.86
C ASP A 50 -2.78 -9.10 -18.06
N VAL A 51 -3.34 -9.00 -19.27
CA VAL A 51 -2.54 -8.84 -20.50
C VAL A 51 -1.78 -7.53 -20.52
N GLU A 52 -2.39 -6.44 -20.06
CA GLU A 52 -1.76 -5.12 -19.96
C GLU A 52 -0.76 -5.10 -18.80
N LEU A 53 -1.09 -5.72 -17.67
CA LEU A 53 -0.18 -5.80 -16.53
C LEU A 53 1.11 -6.57 -16.86
N ARG A 54 1.04 -7.58 -17.73
CA ARG A 54 2.21 -8.34 -18.20
C ARG A 54 3.11 -7.56 -19.16
N GLU A 55 2.64 -6.46 -19.74
CA GLU A 55 3.44 -5.60 -20.61
C GLU A 55 4.30 -4.60 -19.81
N VAL A 56 4.08 -4.47 -18.49
CA VAL A 56 4.89 -3.60 -17.63
C VAL A 56 6.32 -4.11 -17.57
N ASP A 57 7.26 -3.27 -17.98
CA ASP A 57 8.70 -3.57 -17.98
C ASP A 57 9.48 -2.83 -16.89
N LYS A 58 8.86 -1.86 -16.20
CA LYS A 58 9.44 -1.06 -15.11
C LYS A 58 8.36 -0.52 -14.18
N VAL A 59 8.68 -0.43 -12.88
CA VAL A 59 7.83 0.22 -11.88
C VAL A 59 8.53 1.48 -11.33
N VAL A 60 7.78 2.58 -11.19
CA VAL A 60 8.25 3.80 -10.53
C VAL A 60 7.25 4.18 -9.44
N ILE A 61 7.71 4.19 -8.18
CA ILE A 61 6.92 4.57 -7.02
C ILE A 61 7.22 6.03 -6.70
N VAL A 62 6.22 6.91 -6.81
CA VAL A 62 6.36 8.35 -6.53
C VAL A 62 5.60 8.68 -5.25
N ALA A 63 6.30 9.18 -4.23
CA ALA A 63 5.70 9.46 -2.92
C ALA A 63 6.47 10.53 -2.11
N CYS A 64 5.93 10.91 -0.96
CA CYS A 64 6.54 11.86 -0.01
C CYS A 64 6.57 11.29 1.41
N GLY A 65 7.52 11.74 2.23
CA GLY A 65 7.58 11.46 3.67
C GLY A 65 7.50 9.96 3.99
N THR A 66 6.63 9.58 4.94
CA THR A 66 6.48 8.17 5.35
C THR A 66 6.00 7.25 4.21
N ALA A 67 5.21 7.76 3.25
CA ALA A 67 4.80 6.97 2.08
C ALA A 67 5.98 6.66 1.15
N PHE A 68 6.95 7.58 1.04
CA PHE A 68 8.22 7.29 0.36
C PHE A 68 8.98 6.17 1.06
N HIS A 69 9.00 6.14 2.40
CA HIS A 69 9.64 5.05 3.13
C HIS A 69 8.97 3.69 2.88
N ALA A 70 7.63 3.65 2.82
CA ALA A 70 6.91 2.44 2.42
C ALA A 70 7.28 2.01 0.99
N GLY A 71 7.41 2.96 0.07
CA GLY A 71 7.89 2.72 -1.30
C GLY A 71 9.28 2.08 -1.35
N MET A 72 10.23 2.55 -0.51
CA MET A 72 11.57 1.96 -0.43
C MET A 72 11.52 0.48 -0.05
N ILE A 73 10.63 0.09 0.87
CA ILE A 73 10.43 -1.32 1.24
C ILE A 73 9.75 -2.08 0.10
N ALA A 74 8.71 -1.51 -0.50
CA ALA A 74 7.97 -2.13 -1.61
C ALA A 74 8.87 -2.41 -2.81
N LYS A 75 9.84 -1.54 -3.11
CA LYS A 75 10.84 -1.75 -4.15
C LYS A 75 11.52 -3.11 -4.03
N TYR A 76 12.01 -3.47 -2.83
CA TYR A 76 12.66 -4.77 -2.62
C TYR A 76 11.72 -5.94 -2.90
N ALA A 77 10.47 -5.84 -2.45
CA ALA A 77 9.48 -6.88 -2.64
C ALA A 77 9.10 -7.07 -4.13
N ILE A 78 8.87 -5.96 -4.84
CA ILE A 78 8.55 -5.96 -6.28
C ILE A 78 9.72 -6.56 -7.06
N GLU A 79 10.94 -6.05 -6.90
CA GLU A 79 12.12 -6.57 -7.61
C GLU A 79 12.38 -8.05 -7.30
N HIS A 80 12.12 -8.48 -6.06
CA HIS A 80 12.30 -9.87 -5.66
C HIS A 80 11.33 -10.82 -6.37
N TRP A 81 10.03 -10.48 -6.42
CA TRP A 81 9.01 -11.38 -6.97
C TRP A 81 8.82 -11.25 -8.48
N THR A 82 8.90 -10.05 -9.04
CA THR A 82 8.58 -9.80 -10.46
C THR A 82 9.81 -9.73 -11.35
N ARG A 83 11.00 -9.48 -10.76
CA ARG A 83 12.26 -9.18 -11.48
C ARG A 83 12.21 -7.92 -12.34
N LEU A 84 11.16 -7.12 -12.24
CA LEU A 84 11.06 -5.83 -12.91
C LEU A 84 11.95 -4.81 -12.19
N PRO A 85 12.71 -3.96 -12.93
CA PRO A 85 13.35 -2.80 -12.34
C PRO A 85 12.33 -1.93 -11.60
N CYS A 86 12.63 -1.54 -10.37
CA CYS A 86 11.77 -0.66 -9.59
C CYS A 86 12.54 0.55 -9.04
N GLU A 87 11.99 1.75 -9.23
CA GLU A 87 12.54 3.00 -8.70
C GLU A 87 11.59 3.62 -7.67
N THR A 88 12.14 4.31 -6.68
CA THR A 88 11.38 5.08 -5.69
C THR A 88 11.86 6.52 -5.73
N GLU A 89 10.95 7.43 -6.01
CA GLU A 89 11.26 8.83 -6.28
C GLU A 89 10.50 9.75 -5.32
N LEU A 90 11.19 10.76 -4.79
CA LEU A 90 10.54 11.82 -4.01
C LEU A 90 9.69 12.65 -4.97
N ALA A 91 8.41 12.83 -4.67
CA ALA A 91 7.50 13.53 -5.58
C ALA A 91 7.90 14.99 -5.83
N SER A 92 8.61 15.63 -4.89
CA SER A 92 9.16 16.98 -5.06
C SER A 92 10.19 17.06 -6.17
N GLU A 93 10.95 15.99 -6.39
CA GLU A 93 12.03 15.90 -7.38
C GLU A 93 11.52 15.34 -8.70
N PHE A 94 10.62 14.35 -8.64
CA PHE A 94 10.09 13.65 -9.82
C PHE A 94 9.47 14.61 -10.85
N ARG A 95 8.82 15.68 -10.39
CA ARG A 95 8.19 16.71 -11.25
C ARG A 95 9.17 17.49 -12.14
N TYR A 96 10.47 17.39 -11.90
CA TYR A 96 11.52 18.11 -12.65
C TYR A 96 12.37 17.17 -13.52
N ARG A 97 12.02 15.88 -13.59
CA ARG A 97 12.73 14.86 -14.34
C ARG A 97 12.07 14.59 -15.70
#